data_AF-A0A0Q3VG71-F1
#
_entry.id   AF-A0A0Q3VG71-F1
#
_cell.length_a   1.000
_cell.length_b   1.000
_cell.length_c   1.000
_cell.angle_alpha   90.00
_cell.angle_beta   90.00
_cell.angle_gamma   90.00
#
_symmetry.space_group_name_H-M   'P 1'
#
loop_
_entity.id
_entity.type
_entity.pdbx_description
1 polymer ?
#
loop_
_entity_poly.entity_id
_entity_poly.type
_entity_poly.pdbx_seq_one_letter_code
_entity_poly.pdbx_strand_id
1 'polypeptide(L)'
;MEKRHSEIRILKEIAELLNEGTEVKGILSEVLAKLLHVTGLTSGWIFLIEPDGNYVLAAKENLPPALSRNDYKPMCSGDCWCIDRYNNGRLHKAINIIECKRIEAALLEKRNDTNGLTHHATVPLRAGDEKFGILNVGAPNKTHFEPEELALLESIAFQIGTALKRIKLTEGEQETALTAERNRLARDLHDSVNQLLFSLSLTARGGAEMAKEADTKETFLYIQDLAQEALSEMRALIWQLRPRGLENGLTSALIGYGEMLGLKLQTEVNGVISLPGKVEEALWRIGQEALANCKKHSGQTNADLCLSIERHKVIMVISDCGSGFYYDGKTGRIPSLGLKSMKDRTESLNGMFILQSSPQKGTKIVITIPI
;
A
#
# COMPACT_ATOMS: atom_id res chain seq x y z
N MET A 1 -24.96 24.95 32.82
CA MET A 1 -25.58 24.72 31.50
C MET A 1 -24.67 25.16 30.35
N GLU A 2 -24.00 26.31 30.44
CA GLU A 2 -23.10 26.81 29.38
C GLU A 2 -21.93 25.87 29.02
N LYS A 3 -21.22 25.30 30.00
CA LYS A 3 -20.10 24.35 29.77
C LYS A 3 -20.55 23.12 28.95
N ARG A 4 -21.72 22.56 29.27
CA ARG A 4 -22.30 21.40 28.57
C ARG A 4 -22.76 21.73 27.16
N HIS A 5 -23.26 22.95 26.91
CA HIS A 5 -23.56 23.42 25.55
C HIS A 5 -22.29 23.62 24.72
N SER A 6 -21.18 24.06 25.34
CA SER A 6 -19.88 24.18 24.68
C SER A 6 -19.32 22.80 24.30
N GLU A 7 -19.38 21.80 25.18
CA GLU A 7 -18.94 20.42 24.90
C GLU A 7 -19.71 19.77 23.74
N ILE A 8 -21.04 19.90 23.74
CA ILE A 8 -21.87 19.35 22.66
C ILE A 8 -21.50 20.00 21.31
N ARG A 9 -21.24 21.31 21.31
CA ARG A 9 -20.79 22.03 20.12
C ARG A 9 -19.45 21.52 19.61
N ILE A 10 -18.48 21.26 20.51
CA ILE A 10 -17.17 20.67 20.15
C ILE A 10 -17.36 19.32 19.47
N LEU A 11 -18.12 18.43 20.11
CA LEU A 11 -18.38 17.08 19.60
C LEU A 11 -19.07 17.12 18.25
N LYS A 12 -19.96 18.09 18.02
CA LYS A 12 -20.63 18.30 16.73
C LYS A 12 -19.63 18.76 15.65
N GLU A 13 -18.86 19.81 15.91
CA GLU A 13 -17.91 20.37 14.94
C GLU A 13 -16.83 19.36 14.55
N ILE A 14 -16.35 18.54 15.50
CA ILE A 14 -15.40 17.46 15.22
C ILE A 14 -16.05 16.34 14.39
N ALA A 15 -17.30 15.97 14.71
CA ALA A 15 -18.03 14.98 13.93
C ALA A 15 -18.25 15.43 12.47
N GLU A 16 -18.52 16.72 12.24
CA GLU A 16 -18.65 17.30 10.89
C GLU A 16 -17.32 17.16 10.11
N LEU A 17 -16.20 17.58 10.69
CA LEU A 17 -14.87 17.44 10.07
C LEU A 17 -14.51 15.98 9.74
N LEU A 18 -14.77 15.07 10.68
CA LEU A 18 -14.53 13.63 10.50
C LEU A 18 -15.39 13.02 9.39
N ASN A 19 -16.51 13.63 9.03
CA ASN A 19 -17.42 13.14 7.99
C ASN A 19 -17.12 13.70 6.60
N GLU A 20 -16.45 14.84 6.50
CA GLU A 20 -16.11 15.47 5.21
C GLU A 20 -14.79 14.98 4.63
N GLY A 21 -13.80 14.69 5.46
CA GLY A 21 -12.49 14.30 4.96
C GLY A 21 -12.43 12.85 4.48
N THR A 22 -11.63 12.63 3.43
CA THR A 22 -11.34 11.32 2.85
C THR A 22 -9.91 10.83 3.13
N GLU A 23 -8.98 11.75 3.42
CA GLU A 23 -7.57 11.41 3.70
C GLU A 23 -7.31 11.38 5.21
N VAL A 24 -6.83 10.24 5.71
CA VAL A 24 -6.57 10.01 7.14
C VAL A 24 -5.68 11.10 7.78
N LYS A 25 -4.54 11.42 7.17
CA LYS A 25 -3.59 12.39 7.76
C LYS A 25 -4.14 13.82 7.78
N GLY A 26 -4.85 14.22 6.73
CA GLY A 26 -5.52 15.52 6.64
C GLY A 26 -6.56 15.68 7.75
N ILE A 27 -7.47 14.72 7.84
CA ILE A 27 -8.52 14.69 8.87
C ILE A 27 -7.94 14.75 10.29
N LEU A 28 -6.95 13.91 10.58
CA LEU A 28 -6.35 13.85 11.91
C LEU A 28 -5.69 15.18 12.29
N SER A 29 -5.08 15.88 11.33
CA SER A 29 -4.45 17.18 11.55
C SER A 29 -5.50 18.27 11.83
N GLU A 30 -6.57 18.32 11.04
CA GLU A 30 -7.66 19.29 11.22
C GLU A 30 -8.40 19.08 12.55
N VAL A 31 -8.74 17.84 12.88
CA VAL A 31 -9.39 17.49 14.14
C VAL A 31 -8.50 17.83 15.33
N LEU A 32 -7.19 17.56 15.23
CA LEU A 32 -6.24 17.88 16.29
C LEU A 32 -6.12 19.39 16.52
N ALA A 33 -5.96 20.18 15.45
CA ALA A 33 -5.91 21.63 15.54
C ALA A 33 -7.19 22.21 16.17
N LYS A 34 -8.35 21.71 15.73
CA LYS A 34 -9.66 22.12 16.26
C LYS A 34 -9.83 21.74 17.73
N LEU A 35 -9.47 20.51 18.10
CA LEU A 35 -9.48 20.02 19.48
C LEU A 35 -8.70 20.96 20.40
N LEU A 36 -7.45 21.27 20.05
CA LEU A 36 -6.58 22.13 20.85
C LEU A 36 -7.17 23.54 20.99
N HIS A 37 -7.62 24.13 19.87
CA HIS A 37 -8.24 25.45 19.86
C HIS A 37 -9.44 25.54 20.81
N VAL A 38 -10.35 24.55 20.80
CA VAL A 38 -11.59 24.66 21.60
C VAL A 38 -11.42 24.18 23.05
N THR A 39 -10.48 23.26 23.32
CA THR A 39 -10.19 22.82 24.70
C THR A 39 -9.24 23.77 25.45
N GLY A 40 -8.55 24.66 24.74
CA GLY A 40 -7.51 25.53 25.31
C GLY A 40 -6.19 24.80 25.61
N LEU A 41 -6.07 23.53 25.17
CA LEU A 41 -4.81 22.80 25.20
C LEU A 41 -3.90 23.33 24.10
N THR A 42 -2.59 23.37 24.35
CA THR A 42 -1.67 24.07 23.45
C THR A 42 -0.89 23.15 22.54
N SER A 43 -0.71 21.88 22.92
CA SER A 43 0.15 20.93 22.19
C SER A 43 -0.56 19.59 22.06
N GLY A 44 -0.41 18.94 20.90
CA GLY A 44 -1.00 17.64 20.67
C GLY A 44 -0.34 16.87 19.54
N TRP A 45 -0.47 15.55 19.58
CA TRP A 45 0.02 14.66 18.54
C TRP A 45 -0.72 13.33 18.54
N ILE A 46 -0.84 12.76 17.35
CA ILE A 46 -1.50 11.48 17.11
C ILE A 46 -0.48 10.51 16.54
N PHE A 47 -0.36 9.35 17.18
CA PHE A 47 0.32 8.20 16.61
C PHE A 47 -0.72 7.23 16.07
N LEU A 48 -0.60 6.83 14.81
CA LEU A 48 -1.22 5.61 14.31
C LEU A 48 -0.28 4.45 14.61
N ILE A 49 -0.82 3.33 15.10
CA ILE A 49 -0.04 2.19 15.55
C ILE A 49 -0.56 0.95 14.83
N GLU A 50 0.34 0.31 14.09
CA GLU A 50 0.09 -0.92 13.34
C GLU A 50 0.03 -2.14 14.28
N PRO A 51 -0.58 -3.26 13.85
CA PRO A 51 -0.69 -4.47 14.66
C PRO A 51 0.65 -5.09 15.10
N ASP A 52 1.74 -4.82 14.36
CA ASP A 52 3.10 -5.25 14.68
C ASP A 52 3.79 -4.36 15.74
N GLY A 53 3.10 -3.31 16.21
CA GLY A 53 3.59 -2.35 17.19
C GLY A 53 4.39 -1.18 16.62
N ASN A 54 4.65 -1.17 15.30
CA ASN A 54 5.22 -0.02 14.62
C ASN A 54 4.25 1.15 14.64
N TYR A 55 4.78 2.37 14.70
CA TYR A 55 3.95 3.56 14.83
C TYR A 55 4.42 4.70 13.92
N VAL A 56 3.48 5.53 13.50
CA VAL A 56 3.72 6.69 12.65
C VAL A 56 3.12 7.92 13.30
N LEU A 57 3.89 9.02 13.34
CA LEU A 57 3.39 10.33 13.73
C LEU A 57 2.44 10.86 12.64
N ALA A 58 1.15 10.62 12.82
CA ALA A 58 0.12 10.87 11.81
C ALA A 58 -0.37 12.32 11.80
N ALA A 59 -0.45 12.94 12.98
CA ALA A 59 -0.77 14.36 13.12
C ALA A 59 0.00 14.95 14.31
N LYS A 60 0.26 16.26 14.24
CA LYS A 60 0.98 17.01 15.26
C LYS A 60 0.55 18.46 15.20
N GLU A 61 0.49 19.11 16.35
CA GLU A 61 0.16 20.52 16.46
C GLU A 61 0.93 21.11 17.65
N ASN A 62 1.67 22.20 17.39
CA ASN A 62 2.41 22.97 18.40
C ASN A 62 3.31 22.12 19.32
N LEU A 63 4.09 21.21 18.74
CA LEU A 63 5.08 20.43 19.49
C LEU A 63 6.20 21.33 20.02
N PRO A 64 6.65 21.16 21.28
CA PRO A 64 7.78 21.91 21.80
C PRO A 64 9.08 21.55 21.06
N PRO A 65 10.09 22.45 21.04
CA PRO A 65 11.35 22.22 20.35
C PRO A 65 12.06 20.89 20.72
N ALA A 66 11.92 20.46 21.97
CA ALA A 66 12.38 19.15 22.45
C ALA A 66 11.89 17.96 21.60
N LEU A 67 10.65 18.03 21.10
CA LEU A 67 9.99 16.99 20.33
C LEU A 67 10.08 17.21 18.81
N SER A 68 10.29 18.45 18.36
CA SER A 68 10.37 18.79 16.92
C SER A 68 11.79 18.82 16.34
N ARG A 69 12.84 18.73 17.17
CA ARG A 69 14.24 18.73 16.72
C ARG A 69 14.54 17.65 15.68
N ASN A 70 15.48 17.97 14.77
CA ASN A 70 15.96 17.08 13.72
C ASN A 70 14.81 16.44 12.91
N ASP A 71 13.88 17.29 12.44
CA ASP A 71 12.69 16.84 11.71
C ASP A 71 11.88 15.80 12.49
N TYR A 72 11.53 16.13 13.74
CA TYR A 72 10.73 15.28 14.63
C TYR A 72 11.34 13.90 14.92
N LYS A 73 12.66 13.70 14.74
CA LYS A 73 13.35 12.43 15.04
C LYS A 73 12.99 11.82 16.41
N PRO A 74 12.86 12.59 17.51
CA PRO A 74 12.43 12.03 18.79
C PRO A 74 11.04 11.40 18.76
N MET A 75 10.16 11.88 17.89
CA MET A 75 8.78 11.42 17.76
C MET A 75 8.65 10.27 16.77
N CYS A 76 9.60 10.10 15.86
CA CYS A 76 9.59 9.06 14.82
C CYS A 76 10.45 7.83 15.18
N SER A 77 11.11 7.83 16.34
CA SER A 77 11.98 6.73 16.76
C SER A 77 12.06 6.55 18.28
N GLY A 78 12.49 5.37 18.72
CA GLY A 78 12.64 4.98 20.12
C GLY A 78 11.33 4.67 20.85
N ASP A 79 11.44 4.32 22.13
CA ASP A 79 10.30 3.86 22.93
C ASP A 79 9.68 5.00 23.75
N CYS A 80 8.34 5.04 23.81
CA CYS A 80 7.55 5.88 24.70
C CYS A 80 6.69 5.00 25.61
N TRP A 81 6.51 5.38 26.88
CA TRP A 81 5.57 4.69 27.78
C TRP A 81 4.14 4.68 27.26
N CYS A 82 3.75 5.71 26.52
CA CYS A 82 2.45 5.84 25.88
C CYS A 82 2.19 4.73 24.85
N ILE A 83 3.18 4.47 24.00
CA ILE A 83 3.14 3.44 22.95
C ILE A 83 3.29 2.05 23.58
N ASP A 84 4.18 1.90 24.57
CA ASP A 84 4.34 0.65 25.31
C ASP A 84 3.04 0.21 26.00
N ARG A 85 2.36 1.12 26.71
CA ARG A 85 1.06 0.82 27.34
C ARG A 85 -0.01 0.44 26.31
N TYR A 86 0.01 1.07 25.14
CA TYR A 86 -0.91 0.71 24.05
C TYR A 86 -0.63 -0.70 23.53
N ASN A 87 0.63 -0.99 23.16
CA ASN A 87 1.06 -2.27 22.60
C ASN A 87 0.86 -3.43 23.59
N ASN A 88 1.11 -3.20 24.88
CA ASN A 88 0.90 -4.19 25.94
C ASN A 88 -0.57 -4.32 26.38
N GLY A 89 -1.50 -3.68 25.67
CA GLY A 89 -2.94 -3.76 25.93
C GLY A 89 -3.42 -3.00 27.17
N ARG A 90 -2.53 -2.33 27.92
CA ARG A 90 -2.83 -1.66 29.20
C ARG A 90 -3.52 -0.30 29.06
N LEU A 91 -3.63 0.23 27.84
CA LEU A 91 -4.34 1.48 27.55
C LEU A 91 -5.75 1.18 26.99
N HIS A 92 -6.75 1.17 27.88
CA HIS A 92 -8.16 0.90 27.53
C HIS A 92 -9.07 2.15 27.50
N LYS A 93 -8.69 3.20 28.23
CA LYS A 93 -9.44 4.46 28.37
C LYS A 93 -8.47 5.64 28.41
N ALA A 94 -9.00 6.86 28.39
CA ALA A 94 -8.19 8.05 28.61
C ALA A 94 -7.44 7.95 29.95
N ILE A 95 -6.13 8.16 29.92
CA ILE A 95 -5.29 8.22 31.12
C ILE A 95 -4.55 9.55 31.18
N ASN A 96 -4.33 9.97 32.40
CA ASN A 96 -3.43 11.06 32.71
C ASN A 96 -2.00 10.49 32.73
N ILE A 97 -1.14 10.90 31.80
CA ILE A 97 0.28 10.49 31.84
C ILE A 97 1.02 11.52 32.68
N ILE A 98 1.42 11.08 33.87
CA ILE A 98 2.07 11.90 34.89
C ILE A 98 3.50 12.30 34.48
N GLU A 99 4.12 11.63 33.51
CA GLU A 99 5.44 12.03 33.00
C GLU A 99 5.65 11.46 31.60
N CYS A 100 6.21 12.25 30.68
CA CYS A 100 6.56 11.78 29.36
C CYS A 100 8.06 11.49 29.27
N LYS A 101 8.44 10.22 29.05
CA LYS A 101 9.85 9.80 28.88
C LYS A 101 10.67 10.70 27.95
N ARG A 102 10.07 11.19 26.86
CA ARG A 102 10.75 12.08 25.89
C ARG A 102 10.97 13.49 26.45
N ILE A 103 10.01 14.00 27.20
CA ILE A 103 10.09 15.30 27.87
C ILE A 103 11.04 15.25 29.07
N GLU A 104 10.98 14.17 29.87
CA GLU A 104 11.93 13.92 30.96
C GLU A 104 13.37 13.90 30.45
N ALA A 105 13.63 13.20 29.34
CA ALA A 105 14.95 13.19 28.72
C ALA A 105 15.43 14.60 28.34
N ALA A 106 14.56 15.43 27.78
CA ALA A 106 14.89 16.82 27.45
C ALA A 106 15.15 17.70 28.70
N LEU A 107 14.38 17.48 29.78
CA LEU A 107 14.57 18.16 31.07
C LEU A 107 15.90 17.75 31.74
N LEU A 108 16.26 16.47 31.70
CA LEU A 108 17.53 15.95 32.21
C LEU A 108 18.73 16.54 31.47
N GLU A 109 18.58 16.76 30.16
CA GLU A 109 19.58 17.43 29.32
C GLU A 109 19.63 18.96 29.55
N LYS A 110 18.80 19.51 30.46
CA LYS A 110 18.71 20.95 30.83
C LYS A 110 18.53 21.90 29.64
N ARG A 111 17.81 21.45 28.61
CA ARG A 111 17.70 22.21 27.34
C ARG A 111 16.67 23.33 27.35
N ASN A 112 15.83 23.45 28.40
CA ASN A 112 14.75 24.44 28.52
C ASN A 112 13.87 24.56 27.26
N ASP A 113 13.69 23.47 26.53
CA ASP A 113 13.12 23.42 25.18
C ASP A 113 11.77 22.68 25.15
N THR A 114 11.16 22.45 26.31
CA THR A 114 9.86 21.76 26.46
C THR A 114 8.67 22.72 26.46
N ASN A 115 8.90 24.04 26.43
CA ASN A 115 7.88 25.08 26.56
C ASN A 115 6.94 24.90 27.77
N GLY A 116 7.46 24.37 28.88
CA GLY A 116 6.69 24.10 30.09
C GLY A 116 5.77 22.87 29.99
N LEU A 117 5.78 22.15 28.87
CA LEU A 117 5.13 20.84 28.77
C LEU A 117 5.91 19.85 29.64
N THR A 118 5.21 19.19 30.57
CA THR A 118 5.78 18.18 31.47
C THR A 118 4.96 16.89 31.44
N HIS A 119 3.63 17.02 31.34
CA HIS A 119 2.65 15.93 31.36
C HIS A 119 1.76 16.00 30.10
N HIS A 120 1.10 14.90 29.76
CA HIS A 120 0.06 14.90 28.73
C HIS A 120 -1.04 13.87 29.05
N ALA A 121 -2.26 14.11 28.58
CA ALA A 121 -3.26 13.06 28.53
C ALA A 121 -2.96 12.14 27.34
N THR A 122 -3.25 10.86 27.48
CA THR A 122 -3.14 9.88 26.39
C THR A 122 -4.44 9.09 26.30
N VAL A 123 -5.00 9.04 25.10
CA VAL A 123 -6.30 8.45 24.83
C VAL A 123 -6.18 7.48 23.66
N PRO A 124 -6.64 6.22 23.80
CA PRO A 124 -6.62 5.26 22.70
C PRO A 124 -7.67 5.62 21.65
N LEU A 125 -7.27 5.59 20.37
CA LEU A 125 -8.18 5.69 19.23
C LEU A 125 -8.75 4.29 18.95
N ARG A 126 -10.05 4.10 19.16
CA ARG A 126 -10.72 2.79 19.07
C ARG A 126 -12.10 2.86 18.43
N ALA A 127 -12.50 1.76 17.79
CA ALA A 127 -13.87 1.54 17.32
C ALA A 127 -14.29 0.08 17.61
N GLY A 128 -15.11 -0.10 18.65
CA GLY A 128 -15.33 -1.43 19.21
C GLY A 128 -14.04 -1.99 19.83
N ASP A 129 -13.68 -3.20 19.45
CA ASP A 129 -12.45 -3.88 19.91
C ASP A 129 -11.20 -3.50 19.10
N GLU A 130 -11.38 -2.86 17.94
CA GLU A 130 -10.27 -2.42 17.09
C GLU A 130 -9.62 -1.16 17.64
N LYS A 131 -8.28 -1.14 17.63
CA LYS A 131 -7.47 -0.01 18.05
C LYS A 131 -6.62 0.47 16.87
N PHE A 132 -6.54 1.79 16.69
CA PHE A 132 -5.88 2.42 15.55
C PHE A 132 -4.65 3.24 15.95
N GLY A 133 -4.52 3.59 17.24
CA GLY A 133 -3.42 4.40 17.73
C GLY A 133 -3.75 5.16 19.00
N ILE A 134 -3.04 6.26 19.23
CA ILE A 134 -3.19 7.09 20.42
C ILE A 134 -3.19 8.58 20.08
N LEU A 135 -4.09 9.32 20.74
CA LEU A 135 -4.11 10.77 20.80
C LEU A 135 -3.41 11.22 22.09
N ASN A 136 -2.50 12.18 21.97
CA ASN A 136 -1.82 12.78 23.11
C ASN A 136 -2.02 14.28 23.08
N VAL A 137 -2.34 14.88 24.21
CA VAL A 137 -2.56 16.33 24.34
C VAL A 137 -2.05 16.88 25.66
N GLY A 138 -1.57 18.11 25.64
CA GLY A 138 -0.96 18.76 26.79
C GLY A 138 -1.01 20.28 26.72
N ALA A 139 -0.68 20.91 27.84
CA ALA A 139 -0.55 22.35 27.97
C ALA A 139 0.60 22.69 28.94
N PRO A 140 1.27 23.84 28.77
CA PRO A 140 2.31 24.32 29.68
C PRO A 140 1.85 24.30 31.13
N ASN A 141 2.68 23.73 32.00
CA ASN A 141 2.46 23.67 33.45
C ASN A 141 1.19 22.91 33.90
N LYS A 142 0.46 22.27 32.97
CA LYS A 142 -0.67 21.39 33.31
C LYS A 142 -0.13 20.04 33.74
N THR A 143 -0.28 19.71 35.02
CA THR A 143 0.16 18.44 35.61
C THR A 143 -0.98 17.43 35.79
N HIS A 144 -2.24 17.87 35.61
CA HIS A 144 -3.41 17.03 35.80
C HIS A 144 -4.55 17.35 34.82
N PHE A 145 -5.28 16.31 34.41
CA PHE A 145 -6.52 16.37 33.63
C PHE A 145 -7.68 15.85 34.48
N GLU A 146 -8.70 16.67 34.62
CA GLU A 146 -9.91 16.32 35.35
C GLU A 146 -10.68 15.20 34.64
N PRO A 147 -11.46 14.37 35.37
CA PRO A 147 -12.25 13.30 34.79
C PRO A 147 -13.16 13.73 33.64
N GLU A 148 -13.71 14.94 33.72
CA GLU A 148 -14.56 15.55 32.68
C GLU A 148 -13.76 15.86 31.40
N GLU A 149 -12.53 16.38 31.53
CA GLU A 149 -11.64 16.63 30.40
C GLU A 149 -11.27 15.29 29.71
N LEU A 150 -10.94 14.27 30.50
CA LEU A 150 -10.62 12.93 29.98
C LEU A 150 -11.82 12.29 29.27
N ALA A 151 -13.04 12.46 29.80
CA ALA A 151 -14.26 11.95 29.17
C ALA A 151 -14.57 12.64 27.83
N LEU A 152 -14.34 13.95 27.72
CA LEU A 152 -14.45 14.68 26.46
C LEU A 152 -13.43 14.18 25.43
N LEU A 153 -12.15 14.06 25.84
CA LEU A 153 -11.09 13.55 24.97
C LEU A 153 -11.36 12.10 24.52
N GLU A 154 -11.91 11.26 25.40
CA GLU A 154 -12.30 9.88 25.07
C GLU A 154 -13.46 9.84 24.07
N SER A 155 -14.45 10.73 24.22
CA SER A 155 -15.56 10.84 23.27
C SER A 155 -15.05 11.23 21.87
N ILE A 156 -14.10 12.15 21.81
CA ILE A 156 -13.48 12.59 20.54
C ILE A 156 -12.61 11.49 19.94
N ALA A 157 -11.80 10.81 20.75
CA ALA A 157 -10.99 9.68 20.32
C ALA A 157 -11.85 8.52 19.77
N PHE A 158 -13.04 8.30 20.33
CA PHE A 158 -14.00 7.32 19.81
C PHE A 158 -14.56 7.71 18.44
N GLN A 159 -14.89 8.99 18.22
CA GLN A 159 -15.31 9.49 16.91
C GLN A 159 -14.18 9.34 15.88
N ILE A 160 -12.95 9.72 16.24
CA ILE A 160 -11.76 9.54 15.38
C ILE A 160 -11.59 8.05 15.03
N GLY A 161 -11.62 7.16 16.03
CA GLY A 161 -11.49 5.71 15.80
C GLY A 161 -12.57 5.16 14.86
N THR A 162 -13.81 5.63 15.01
CA THR A 162 -14.93 5.23 14.14
C THR A 162 -14.73 5.71 12.70
N ALA A 163 -14.26 6.95 12.51
CA ALA A 163 -13.94 7.48 11.19
C ALA A 163 -12.78 6.71 10.53
N LEU A 164 -11.72 6.39 11.27
CA LEU A 164 -10.61 5.56 10.78
C LEU A 164 -11.09 4.18 10.33
N LYS A 165 -11.94 3.53 11.13
CA LYS A 165 -12.56 2.24 10.74
C LYS A 165 -13.39 2.37 9.47
N ARG A 166 -14.21 3.41 9.35
CA ARG A 166 -15.02 3.68 8.14
C ARG A 166 -14.13 3.81 6.90
N ILE A 167 -13.06 4.62 6.98
CA ILE A 167 -12.14 4.84 5.85
C ILE A 167 -11.50 3.51 5.44
N LYS A 168 -10.95 2.76 6.40
CA LYS A 168 -10.31 1.46 6.13
C LYS A 168 -11.26 0.43 5.50
N LEU A 169 -12.52 0.38 5.97
CA LEU A 169 -13.54 -0.50 5.39
C LEU A 169 -13.90 -0.08 3.97
N THR A 170 -14.11 1.22 3.74
CA THR A 170 -14.46 1.77 2.42
C THR A 170 -13.35 1.48 1.40
N GLU A 171 -12.09 1.66 1.77
CA GLU A 171 -10.94 1.34 0.93
C GLU A 171 -10.90 -0.16 0.57
N GLY A 172 -11.13 -1.04 1.56
CA GLY A 172 -11.20 -2.49 1.34
C GLY A 172 -12.37 -2.93 0.46
N GLU A 173 -13.54 -2.31 0.62
CA GLU A 173 -14.71 -2.55 -0.24
C GLU A 173 -14.45 -2.12 -1.68
N GLN A 174 -13.84 -0.94 -1.88
CA GLN A 174 -13.45 -0.46 -3.21
C GLN A 174 -12.46 -1.39 -3.90
N GLU A 175 -11.42 -1.86 -3.19
CA GLU A 175 -10.44 -2.80 -3.73
C GLU A 175 -11.09 -4.13 -4.12
N THR A 176 -12.00 -4.63 -3.28
CA THR A 176 -12.75 -5.87 -3.53
C THR A 176 -13.66 -5.73 -4.74
N ALA A 177 -14.43 -4.63 -4.84
CA ALA A 177 -15.31 -4.35 -5.96
C ALA A 177 -14.54 -4.22 -7.27
N LEU A 178 -13.40 -3.52 -7.25
CA LEU A 178 -12.55 -3.33 -8.42
C LEU A 178 -11.92 -4.66 -8.89
N THR A 179 -11.56 -5.54 -7.95
CA THR A 179 -11.08 -6.89 -8.25
C THR A 179 -12.19 -7.78 -8.81
N ALA A 180 -13.40 -7.72 -8.26
CA ALA A 180 -14.55 -8.44 -8.77
C ALA A 180 -14.90 -8.02 -10.21
N GLU A 181 -14.85 -6.73 -10.49
CA GLU A 181 -15.12 -6.19 -11.83
C GLU A 181 -14.05 -6.62 -12.84
N ARG A 182 -12.76 -6.55 -12.47
CA ARG A 182 -11.67 -7.10 -13.31
C ARG A 182 -11.89 -8.58 -13.65
N ASN A 183 -12.29 -9.38 -12.67
CA ASN A 183 -12.57 -10.80 -12.85
C ASN A 183 -13.84 -11.08 -13.69
N ARG A 184 -14.84 -10.18 -13.65
CA ARG A 184 -16.02 -10.23 -14.50
C ARG A 184 -15.65 -9.92 -15.95
N LEU A 185 -14.95 -8.80 -16.20
CA LEU A 185 -14.48 -8.40 -17.52
C LEU A 185 -13.61 -9.48 -18.17
N ALA A 186 -12.69 -10.09 -17.41
CA ALA A 186 -11.87 -11.19 -17.90
C ALA A 186 -12.69 -12.40 -18.41
N ARG A 187 -13.81 -12.72 -17.74
CA ARG A 187 -14.72 -13.80 -18.16
C ARG A 187 -15.50 -13.41 -19.40
N ASP A 188 -16.08 -12.22 -19.42
CA ASP A 188 -16.88 -11.76 -20.56
C ASP A 188 -16.03 -11.72 -21.86
N LEU A 189 -14.78 -11.23 -21.76
CA LEU A 189 -13.83 -11.24 -22.87
C LEU A 189 -13.42 -12.65 -23.31
N HIS A 190 -13.21 -13.55 -22.34
CA HIS A 190 -12.89 -14.95 -22.62
C HIS A 190 -14.03 -15.66 -23.35
N ASP A 191 -15.28 -15.42 -22.95
CA ASP A 191 -16.42 -16.18 -23.47
C ASP A 191 -16.93 -15.59 -24.78
N SER A 192 -16.96 -14.26 -24.94
CA SER A 192 -17.47 -13.64 -26.18
C SER A 192 -16.38 -13.48 -27.25
N VAL A 193 -15.31 -12.75 -26.94
CA VAL A 193 -14.34 -12.31 -27.95
C VAL A 193 -13.42 -13.44 -28.40
N ASN A 194 -12.87 -14.24 -27.48
CA ASN A 194 -12.00 -15.35 -27.87
C ASN A 194 -12.75 -16.40 -28.70
N GLN A 195 -14.02 -16.68 -28.39
CA GLN A 195 -14.82 -17.63 -29.18
C GLN A 195 -15.09 -17.10 -30.59
N LEU A 196 -15.38 -15.80 -30.74
CA LEU A 196 -15.56 -15.17 -32.04
C LEU A 196 -14.28 -15.18 -32.87
N LEU A 197 -13.13 -14.81 -32.28
CA LEU A 197 -11.84 -14.82 -32.98
C LEU A 197 -11.40 -16.25 -33.34
N PHE A 198 -11.67 -17.23 -32.48
CA PHE A 198 -11.41 -18.63 -32.78
C PHE A 198 -12.26 -19.13 -33.94
N SER A 199 -13.55 -18.78 -33.94
CA SER A 199 -14.46 -19.10 -35.04
C SER A 199 -14.00 -18.44 -36.34
N LEU A 200 -13.61 -17.16 -36.30
CA LEU A 200 -13.08 -16.44 -37.46
C LEU A 200 -11.82 -17.11 -38.02
N SER A 201 -10.87 -17.49 -37.15
CA SER A 201 -9.66 -18.22 -37.55
C SER A 201 -9.99 -19.57 -38.21
N LEU A 202 -10.95 -20.32 -37.66
CA LEU A 202 -11.39 -21.60 -38.22
C LEU A 202 -12.10 -21.43 -39.58
N THR A 203 -13.00 -20.45 -39.68
CA THR A 203 -13.72 -20.14 -40.92
C THR A 203 -12.76 -19.67 -42.01
N ALA A 204 -11.78 -18.83 -41.66
CA ALA A 204 -10.76 -18.37 -42.59
C ALA A 204 -9.91 -19.55 -43.10
N ARG A 205 -9.49 -20.46 -42.21
CA ARG A 205 -8.77 -21.68 -42.62
C ARG A 205 -9.59 -22.54 -43.58
N GLY A 206 -10.87 -22.77 -43.28
CA GLY A 206 -11.76 -23.51 -44.19
C GLY A 206 -11.93 -22.83 -45.55
N GLY A 207 -12.04 -21.49 -45.57
CA GLY A 207 -12.05 -20.72 -46.80
C GLY A 207 -10.77 -20.88 -47.63
N ALA A 208 -9.60 -20.87 -46.98
CA ALA A 208 -8.32 -21.11 -47.65
C ALA A 208 -8.19 -22.53 -48.23
N GLU A 209 -8.78 -23.54 -47.59
CA GLU A 209 -8.80 -24.93 -48.09
C GLU A 209 -9.75 -25.10 -49.29
N MET A 210 -10.85 -24.33 -49.34
CA MET A 210 -11.84 -24.38 -50.42
C MET A 210 -11.49 -23.47 -51.62
N ALA A 211 -10.62 -22.47 -51.43
CA ALA A 211 -10.25 -21.51 -52.45
C ALA A 211 -9.48 -22.17 -53.61
N LYS A 212 -9.92 -21.87 -54.85
CA LYS A 212 -9.30 -22.39 -56.08
C LYS A 212 -8.25 -21.45 -56.65
N GLU A 213 -8.43 -20.14 -56.44
CA GLU A 213 -7.51 -19.10 -56.88
C GLU A 213 -6.47 -18.79 -55.80
N ALA A 214 -5.23 -18.54 -56.21
CA ALA A 214 -4.13 -18.26 -55.29
C ALA A 214 -4.40 -17.01 -54.44
N ASP A 215 -4.84 -15.91 -55.06
CA ASP A 215 -5.09 -14.63 -54.38
C ASP A 215 -6.21 -14.74 -53.32
N THR A 216 -7.28 -15.48 -53.63
CA THR A 216 -8.38 -15.75 -52.70
C THR A 216 -7.91 -16.59 -51.51
N LYS A 217 -7.06 -17.59 -51.76
CA LYS A 217 -6.44 -18.41 -50.71
C LYS A 217 -5.54 -17.58 -49.82
N GLU A 218 -4.69 -16.72 -50.39
CA GLU A 218 -3.79 -15.83 -49.65
C GLU A 218 -4.57 -14.86 -48.76
N THR A 219 -5.68 -14.32 -49.26
CA THR A 219 -6.58 -13.44 -48.48
C THR A 219 -7.14 -14.16 -47.24
N PHE A 220 -7.60 -15.41 -47.39
CA PHE A 220 -8.09 -16.19 -46.25
C PHE A 220 -6.99 -16.53 -45.23
N LEU A 221 -5.79 -16.87 -45.70
CA LEU A 221 -4.64 -17.10 -44.80
C LEU A 221 -4.28 -15.83 -44.03
N TYR A 222 -4.32 -14.66 -44.67
CA TYR A 222 -4.08 -13.38 -44.01
C TYR A 222 -5.13 -13.08 -42.92
N ILE A 223 -6.42 -13.33 -43.19
CA ILE A 223 -7.49 -13.21 -42.18
C ILE A 223 -7.25 -14.16 -41.00
N GLN A 224 -6.82 -15.39 -41.28
CA GLN A 224 -6.50 -16.38 -40.25
C GLN A 224 -5.36 -15.90 -39.34
N ASP A 225 -4.29 -15.35 -39.91
CA ASP A 225 -3.16 -14.81 -39.16
C ASP A 225 -3.57 -13.63 -38.28
N LEU A 226 -4.32 -12.66 -38.82
CA LEU A 226 -4.85 -11.54 -38.05
C LEU A 226 -5.74 -12.00 -36.89
N ALA A 227 -6.62 -12.99 -37.11
CA ALA A 227 -7.47 -13.54 -36.06
C ALA A 227 -6.64 -14.24 -34.98
N GLN A 228 -5.56 -14.92 -35.36
CA GLN A 228 -4.67 -15.61 -34.44
C GLN A 228 -3.81 -14.65 -33.60
N GLU A 229 -3.36 -13.55 -34.21
CA GLU A 229 -2.68 -12.44 -33.53
C GLU A 229 -3.61 -11.79 -32.50
N ALA A 230 -4.83 -11.41 -32.92
CA ALA A 230 -5.84 -10.85 -32.02
C ALA A 230 -6.19 -11.81 -30.86
N LEU A 231 -6.26 -13.12 -31.11
CA LEU A 231 -6.44 -14.13 -30.06
C LEU A 231 -5.30 -14.13 -29.04
N SER A 232 -4.06 -13.95 -29.50
CA SER A 232 -2.89 -13.87 -28.64
C SER A 232 -2.94 -12.63 -27.75
N GLU A 233 -3.23 -11.46 -28.33
CA GLU A 233 -3.38 -10.21 -27.59
C GLU A 233 -4.52 -10.27 -26.57
N MET A 234 -5.68 -10.80 -26.96
CA MET A 234 -6.82 -10.98 -26.07
C MET A 234 -6.52 -11.88 -24.88
N ARG A 235 -5.78 -12.99 -25.10
CA ARG A 235 -5.30 -13.84 -24.02
C ARG A 235 -4.37 -13.08 -23.08
N ALA A 236 -3.44 -12.29 -23.60
CA ALA A 236 -2.56 -11.45 -22.78
C ALA A 236 -3.33 -10.49 -21.87
N LEU A 237 -4.37 -9.83 -22.40
CA LEU A 237 -5.23 -8.92 -21.64
C LEU A 237 -6.04 -9.65 -20.56
N ILE A 238 -6.60 -10.83 -20.86
CA ILE A 238 -7.36 -11.63 -19.89
C ILE A 238 -6.48 -12.05 -18.71
N TRP A 239 -5.23 -12.44 -18.98
CA TRP A 239 -4.27 -12.80 -17.93
C TRP A 239 -3.92 -11.61 -17.03
N GLN A 240 -3.81 -10.40 -17.60
CA GLN A 240 -3.66 -9.18 -16.83
C GLN A 240 -4.88 -8.86 -15.97
N LEU A 241 -6.10 -9.13 -16.44
CA LEU A 241 -7.31 -8.87 -15.68
C LEU A 241 -7.52 -9.92 -14.58
N ARG A 242 -7.30 -11.21 -14.89
CA ARG A 242 -7.53 -12.34 -13.99
C ARG A 242 -6.28 -13.20 -13.85
N PRO A 243 -5.69 -13.30 -12.64
CA PRO A 243 -4.52 -14.11 -12.36
C PRO A 243 -4.88 -15.61 -12.33
N ARG A 244 -5.26 -16.22 -13.46
CA ARG A 244 -5.46 -17.67 -13.53
C ARG A 244 -4.10 -18.36 -13.38
N GLY A 245 -4.03 -19.44 -12.59
CA GLY A 245 -2.79 -20.21 -12.42
C GLY A 245 -1.99 -19.91 -11.14
N LEU A 246 -2.31 -18.85 -10.39
CA LEU A 246 -1.75 -18.64 -9.04
C LEU A 246 -2.08 -19.81 -8.10
N GLU A 247 -3.21 -20.47 -8.35
CA GLU A 247 -3.68 -21.70 -7.68
C GLU A 247 -2.66 -22.85 -7.78
N ASN A 248 -1.82 -22.84 -8.83
CA ASN A 248 -0.77 -23.83 -9.07
C ASN A 248 0.61 -23.32 -8.58
N GLY A 249 0.65 -22.17 -7.90
CA GLY A 249 1.84 -21.51 -7.38
C GLY A 249 2.38 -20.38 -8.26
N LEU A 250 2.89 -19.32 -7.62
CA LEU A 250 3.47 -18.13 -8.26
C LEU A 250 4.43 -18.41 -9.41
N THR A 251 5.42 -19.30 -9.23
CA THR A 251 6.42 -19.60 -10.26
C THR A 251 5.77 -20.20 -11.50
N SER A 252 4.86 -21.16 -11.32
CA SER A 252 4.14 -21.80 -12.42
C SER A 252 3.30 -20.78 -13.21
N ALA A 253 2.62 -19.88 -12.49
CA ALA A 253 1.86 -18.80 -13.11
C ALA A 253 2.76 -17.89 -13.96
N LEU A 254 3.93 -17.47 -13.46
CA LEU A 254 4.86 -16.58 -14.16
C LEU A 254 5.50 -17.24 -15.38
N ILE A 255 5.85 -18.52 -15.29
CA ILE A 255 6.32 -19.30 -16.45
C ILE A 255 5.24 -19.30 -17.54
N GLY A 256 4.02 -19.69 -17.21
CA GLY A 256 2.92 -19.77 -18.18
C GLY A 256 2.58 -18.42 -18.82
N TYR A 257 2.66 -17.33 -18.06
CA TYR A 257 2.47 -15.98 -18.60
C TYR A 257 3.60 -15.57 -19.55
N GLY A 258 4.85 -15.86 -19.21
CA GLY A 258 5.99 -15.59 -20.10
C GLY A 258 5.91 -16.38 -21.41
N GLU A 259 5.58 -17.67 -21.35
CA GLU A 259 5.37 -18.51 -22.54
C GLU A 259 4.29 -17.93 -23.45
N MET A 260 3.17 -17.46 -22.87
CA MET A 260 2.09 -16.82 -23.62
C MET A 260 2.52 -15.51 -24.29
N LEU A 261 3.42 -14.73 -23.67
CA LEU A 261 4.05 -13.56 -24.31
C LEU A 261 5.09 -13.93 -25.39
N GLY A 262 5.42 -15.21 -25.54
CA GLY A 262 6.49 -15.69 -26.41
C GLY A 262 7.88 -15.44 -25.83
N LEU A 263 8.01 -15.43 -24.51
CA LEU A 263 9.28 -15.41 -23.78
C LEU A 263 9.63 -16.82 -23.29
N LYS A 264 10.92 -17.15 -23.29
CA LYS A 264 11.49 -18.31 -22.62
C LYS A 264 12.05 -17.86 -21.26
N LEU A 265 11.37 -18.26 -20.18
CA LEU A 265 11.87 -18.02 -18.83
C LEU A 265 12.83 -19.11 -18.39
N GLN A 266 14.04 -18.73 -17.97
CA GLN A 266 14.87 -19.59 -17.14
C GLN A 266 14.54 -19.32 -15.67
N THR A 267 14.19 -20.37 -14.93
CA THR A 267 13.71 -20.23 -13.56
C THR A 267 14.61 -20.91 -12.55
N GLU A 268 14.93 -20.21 -11.48
CA GLU A 268 15.60 -20.74 -10.30
C GLU A 268 14.73 -20.48 -9.06
N VAL A 269 14.37 -21.54 -8.33
CA VAL A 269 13.56 -21.43 -7.11
C VAL A 269 14.32 -22.04 -5.95
N ASN A 270 14.57 -21.22 -4.92
CA ASN A 270 15.27 -21.61 -3.71
C ASN A 270 14.31 -21.47 -2.51
N GLY A 271 14.12 -22.54 -1.73
CA GLY A 271 13.26 -22.55 -0.54
C GLY A 271 11.83 -23.10 -0.78
N VAL A 272 11.16 -23.50 0.30
CA VAL A 272 9.81 -24.09 0.27
C VAL A 272 8.99 -23.56 1.46
N ILE A 273 8.28 -22.46 1.26
CA ILE A 273 7.31 -21.91 2.22
C ILE A 273 6.10 -21.39 1.42
N SER A 274 4.89 -21.57 1.95
CA SER A 274 3.68 -20.97 1.40
C SER A 274 3.68 -19.48 1.71
N LEU A 275 3.56 -18.64 0.68
CA LEU A 275 3.53 -17.18 0.83
C LEU A 275 2.15 -16.73 1.35
N PRO A 276 2.09 -15.67 2.17
CA PRO A 276 0.82 -15.00 2.46
C PRO A 276 0.14 -14.56 1.15
N GLY A 277 -1.17 -14.76 1.01
CA GLY A 277 -1.88 -14.51 -0.26
C GLY A 277 -1.70 -13.09 -0.82
N LYS A 278 -1.61 -12.07 0.05
CA LYS A 278 -1.31 -10.68 -0.35
C LYS A 278 0.09 -10.54 -0.98
N VAL A 279 1.09 -11.23 -0.44
CA VAL A 279 2.47 -11.23 -0.96
C VAL A 279 2.52 -11.96 -2.28
N GLU A 280 1.87 -13.12 -2.37
CA GLU A 280 1.81 -13.91 -3.60
C GLU A 280 1.15 -13.14 -4.74
N GLU A 281 -0.01 -12.52 -4.50
CA GLU A 281 -0.68 -11.68 -5.49
C GLU A 281 0.18 -10.49 -5.91
N ALA A 282 0.86 -9.84 -4.96
CA ALA A 282 1.70 -8.69 -5.26
C ALA A 282 2.89 -9.08 -6.15
N LEU A 283 3.60 -10.15 -5.81
CA LEU A 283 4.70 -10.68 -6.62
C LEU A 283 4.22 -11.09 -8.01
N TRP A 284 3.03 -11.70 -8.11
CA TRP A 284 2.42 -12.04 -9.39
C TRP A 284 2.17 -10.79 -10.26
N ARG A 285 1.57 -9.74 -9.70
CA ARG A 285 1.32 -8.47 -10.42
C ARG A 285 2.62 -7.81 -10.87
N ILE A 286 3.63 -7.80 -10.00
CA ILE A 286 4.96 -7.27 -10.33
C ILE A 286 5.61 -8.08 -11.45
N GLY A 287 5.55 -9.42 -11.35
CA GLY A 287 6.14 -10.29 -12.36
C GLY A 287 5.48 -10.16 -13.73
N GLN A 288 4.16 -9.99 -13.79
CA GLN A 288 3.46 -9.72 -15.06
C GLN A 288 3.94 -8.43 -15.73
N GLU A 289 4.03 -7.33 -14.97
CA GLU A 289 4.47 -6.05 -15.50
C GLU A 289 5.95 -6.12 -15.93
N ALA A 290 6.80 -6.79 -15.16
CA ALA A 290 8.20 -7.00 -15.52
C ALA A 290 8.34 -7.80 -16.83
N LEU A 291 7.64 -8.93 -16.98
CA LEU A 291 7.68 -9.75 -18.19
C LEU A 291 7.07 -9.05 -19.40
N ALA A 292 5.99 -8.29 -19.22
CA ALA A 292 5.42 -7.46 -20.28
C ALA A 292 6.42 -6.39 -20.76
N ASN A 293 7.15 -5.77 -19.82
CA ASN A 293 8.21 -4.82 -20.15
C ASN A 293 9.37 -5.49 -20.89
N CYS A 294 9.80 -6.69 -20.48
CA CYS A 294 10.80 -7.46 -21.21
C CYS A 294 10.34 -7.72 -22.65
N LYS A 295 9.10 -8.20 -22.86
CA LYS A 295 8.56 -8.45 -24.20
C LYS A 295 8.51 -7.18 -25.06
N LYS A 296 8.08 -6.06 -24.50
CA LYS A 296 7.91 -4.79 -25.23
C LYS A 296 9.21 -4.06 -25.53
N HIS A 297 10.20 -4.13 -24.64
CA HIS A 297 11.32 -3.20 -24.65
C HIS A 297 12.70 -3.87 -24.75
N SER A 298 12.86 -5.14 -24.34
CA SER A 298 14.20 -5.76 -24.32
C SER A 298 14.74 -6.03 -25.72
N GLY A 299 13.88 -6.35 -26.68
CA GLY A 299 14.28 -6.89 -27.99
C GLY A 299 14.76 -8.35 -27.95
N GLN A 300 14.60 -9.03 -26.81
CA GLN A 300 15.01 -10.41 -26.57
C GLN A 300 13.79 -11.29 -26.28
N THR A 301 13.95 -12.60 -26.51
CA THR A 301 12.94 -13.62 -26.20
C THR A 301 13.26 -14.43 -24.95
N ASN A 302 14.40 -14.17 -24.29
CA ASN A 302 14.80 -14.85 -23.07
C ASN A 302 14.76 -13.89 -21.88
N ALA A 303 14.30 -14.39 -20.73
CA ALA A 303 14.33 -13.70 -19.45
C ALA A 303 14.64 -14.68 -18.32
N ASP A 304 15.21 -14.19 -17.23
CA ASP A 304 15.52 -14.97 -16.04
C ASP A 304 14.59 -14.58 -14.90
N LEU A 305 14.08 -15.58 -14.18
CA LEU A 305 13.29 -15.43 -12.96
C LEU A 305 13.94 -16.23 -11.84
N CYS A 306 14.39 -15.54 -10.80
CA CYS A 306 14.86 -16.17 -9.58
C CYS A 306 13.89 -15.84 -8.44
N LEU A 307 13.41 -16.87 -7.73
CA LEU A 307 12.58 -16.74 -6.54
C LEU A 307 13.28 -17.42 -5.36
N SER A 308 13.72 -16.64 -4.39
CA SER A 308 14.35 -17.13 -3.17
C SER A 308 13.46 -16.85 -1.96
N ILE A 309 13.03 -17.90 -1.28
CA ILE A 309 12.21 -17.84 -0.09
C ILE A 309 13.08 -18.19 1.12
N GLU A 310 13.32 -17.19 1.96
CA GLU A 310 14.06 -17.32 3.22
C GLU A 310 13.07 -17.31 4.42
N ARG A 311 13.56 -17.53 5.65
CA ARG A 311 12.69 -17.65 6.84
C ARG A 311 11.79 -16.44 7.12
N HIS A 312 12.21 -15.24 6.74
CA HIS A 312 11.53 -13.97 7.10
C HIS A 312 11.40 -13.00 5.92
N LYS A 313 11.72 -13.44 4.71
CA LYS A 313 11.55 -12.63 3.50
C LYS A 313 11.47 -13.51 2.26
N VAL A 314 10.82 -12.97 1.23
CA VAL A 314 10.86 -13.49 -0.14
C VAL A 314 11.60 -12.48 -1.03
N ILE A 315 12.45 -13.01 -1.91
CA ILE A 315 13.21 -12.24 -2.89
C ILE A 315 12.83 -12.74 -4.28
N MET A 316 12.30 -11.84 -5.10
CA MET A 316 12.03 -12.12 -6.52
C MET A 316 12.92 -11.24 -7.39
N VAL A 317 13.63 -11.88 -8.31
CA VAL A 317 14.52 -11.22 -9.27
C VAL A 317 14.02 -11.55 -10.67
N ILE A 318 13.79 -10.52 -11.48
CA ILE A 318 13.48 -10.68 -12.91
C ILE A 318 14.52 -9.89 -13.69
N SER A 319 15.17 -10.53 -14.65
CA SER A 319 16.14 -9.86 -15.52
C SER A 319 16.03 -10.28 -16.98
N ASP A 320 16.39 -9.36 -17.87
CA ASP A 320 16.62 -9.63 -19.28
C ASP A 320 18.02 -9.12 -19.67
N CYS A 321 18.55 -9.68 -20.76
CA CYS A 321 19.82 -9.28 -21.37
C CYS A 321 19.61 -8.37 -22.60
N GLY A 322 18.52 -7.60 -22.62
CA GLY A 322 18.12 -6.80 -23.77
C GLY A 322 18.79 -5.44 -23.86
N SER A 323 18.11 -4.54 -24.59
CA SER A 323 18.61 -3.21 -24.90
C SER A 323 18.85 -2.33 -23.67
N GLY A 324 18.15 -2.58 -22.57
CA GLY A 324 18.23 -1.78 -21.34
C GLY A 324 17.97 -0.28 -21.57
N PHE A 325 18.14 0.52 -20.53
CA PHE A 325 18.04 1.98 -20.60
C PHE A 325 18.92 2.64 -19.54
N TYR A 326 19.18 3.94 -19.71
CA TYR A 326 19.90 4.71 -18.69
C TYR A 326 19.01 4.98 -17.49
N TYR A 327 19.42 4.49 -16.31
CA TYR A 327 18.75 4.74 -15.05
C TYR A 327 19.77 5.13 -13.98
N ASP A 328 19.66 6.36 -13.46
CA ASP A 328 20.43 6.78 -12.30
C ASP A 328 19.60 6.62 -11.01
N GLY A 329 19.86 5.52 -10.30
CA GLY A 329 19.21 5.21 -9.03
C GLY A 329 19.43 6.24 -7.92
N LYS A 330 20.41 7.18 -8.07
CA LYS A 330 20.63 8.25 -7.09
C LYS A 330 19.56 9.33 -7.12
N THR A 331 18.88 9.50 -8.26
CA THR A 331 17.83 10.51 -8.41
C THR A 331 16.50 10.07 -7.79
N GLY A 332 16.34 8.78 -7.47
CA GLY A 332 15.10 8.20 -6.93
C GLY A 332 13.89 8.27 -7.87
N ARG A 333 14.06 8.77 -9.10
CA ARG A 333 12.97 9.08 -10.03
C ARG A 333 12.66 7.87 -10.90
N ILE A 334 11.48 7.30 -10.75
CA ILE A 334 11.05 6.11 -11.50
C ILE A 334 10.54 6.53 -12.90
N PRO A 335 11.08 5.96 -14.00
CA PRO A 335 10.86 6.49 -15.35
C PRO A 335 9.54 6.11 -16.03
N SER A 336 8.65 5.32 -15.39
CA SER A 336 7.34 4.99 -15.96
C SER A 336 6.28 4.68 -14.89
N LEU A 337 5.01 4.73 -15.28
CA LEU A 337 3.89 4.38 -14.41
C LEU A 337 3.91 2.89 -14.01
N GLY A 338 4.32 1.99 -14.92
CA GLY A 338 4.44 0.56 -14.65
C GLY A 338 5.50 0.26 -13.58
N LEU A 339 6.71 0.83 -13.75
CA LEU A 339 7.77 0.72 -12.74
C LEU A 339 7.36 1.36 -11.41
N LYS A 340 6.63 2.49 -11.46
CA LYS A 340 6.12 3.15 -10.25
C LYS A 340 5.12 2.26 -9.52
N SER A 341 4.18 1.64 -10.26
CA SER A 341 3.20 0.73 -9.67
C SER A 341 3.87 -0.49 -9.02
N MET A 342 4.91 -1.05 -9.63
CA MET A 342 5.68 -2.15 -9.03
C MET A 342 6.39 -1.72 -7.74
N LYS A 343 6.99 -0.52 -7.73
CA LYS A 343 7.61 0.07 -6.54
C LYS A 343 6.58 0.29 -5.44
N ASP A 344 5.51 1.05 -5.71
CA ASP A 344 4.47 1.39 -4.74
C ASP A 344 3.85 0.12 -4.12
N ARG A 345 3.62 -0.92 -4.94
CA ARG A 345 3.11 -2.22 -4.48
C ARG A 345 4.11 -2.94 -3.57
N THR A 346 5.39 -2.91 -3.90
CA THR A 346 6.44 -3.49 -3.06
C THR A 346 6.54 -2.78 -1.70
N GLU A 347 6.53 -1.44 -1.72
CA GLU A 347 6.61 -0.61 -0.52
C GLU A 347 5.35 -0.74 0.36
N SER A 348 4.18 -0.96 -0.24
CA SER A 348 2.93 -1.23 0.51
C SER A 348 2.96 -2.50 1.36
N LEU A 349 3.89 -3.41 1.06
CA LEU A 349 4.14 -4.64 1.82
C LEU A 349 5.40 -4.54 2.67
N ASN A 350 5.84 -3.32 3.01
CA ASN A 350 7.08 -3.04 3.74
C ASN A 350 8.32 -3.63 3.05
N GLY A 351 8.25 -3.80 1.73
CA GLY A 351 9.32 -4.37 0.92
C GLY A 351 10.27 -3.32 0.33
N MET A 352 11.34 -3.82 -0.27
CA MET A 352 12.35 -3.03 -0.98
C MET A 352 12.30 -3.34 -2.49
N PHE A 353 12.21 -2.28 -3.29
CA PHE A 353 12.26 -2.34 -4.75
C PHE A 353 13.61 -1.78 -5.25
N ILE A 354 14.34 -2.56 -6.03
CA ILE A 354 15.59 -2.14 -6.66
C ILE A 354 15.47 -2.34 -8.18
N LEU A 355 15.74 -1.28 -8.93
CA LEU A 355 15.82 -1.29 -10.38
C LEU A 355 17.27 -1.04 -10.80
N GLN A 356 17.79 -1.89 -11.68
CA GLN A 356 19.08 -1.74 -12.31
C GLN A 356 18.88 -1.84 -13.82
N SER A 357 19.32 -0.83 -14.57
CA SER A 357 19.38 -0.93 -16.02
C SER A 357 20.52 -0.09 -16.55
N SER A 358 21.11 -0.55 -17.64
CA SER A 358 22.11 0.21 -18.39
C SER A 358 21.94 -0.10 -19.87
N PRO A 359 22.20 0.88 -20.77
CA PRO A 359 22.13 0.63 -22.20
C PRO A 359 22.99 -0.58 -22.61
N GLN A 360 22.42 -1.46 -23.43
CA GLN A 360 23.00 -2.70 -23.94
C GLN A 360 23.41 -3.74 -22.89
N LYS A 361 22.93 -3.60 -21.64
CA LYS A 361 23.16 -4.56 -20.55
C LYS A 361 21.87 -5.13 -19.98
N GLY A 362 20.74 -4.82 -20.58
CA GLY A 362 19.42 -5.23 -20.13
C GLY A 362 18.89 -4.50 -18.90
N THR A 363 17.89 -5.11 -18.29
CA THR A 363 17.18 -4.59 -17.13
C THR A 363 17.06 -5.69 -16.07
N LYS A 364 17.25 -5.33 -14.80
CA LYS A 364 17.12 -6.21 -13.65
C LYS A 364 16.27 -5.52 -12.59
N ILE A 365 15.23 -6.21 -12.14
CA ILE A 365 14.33 -5.80 -11.07
C ILE A 365 14.51 -6.77 -9.92
N VAL A 366 14.75 -6.24 -8.72
CA VAL A 366 14.89 -7.02 -7.49
C VAL A 366 13.85 -6.54 -6.48
N ILE A 367 13.02 -7.46 -6.02
CA ILE A 367 11.95 -7.25 -5.06
C ILE A 367 12.31 -8.04 -3.81
N THR A 368 12.26 -7.41 -2.64
CA THR A 368 12.41 -8.10 -1.35
C THR A 368 11.23 -7.74 -0.46
N ILE A 369 10.44 -8.72 -0.02
CA ILE A 369 9.26 -8.50 0.83
C ILE A 369 9.44 -9.32 2.11
N PRO A 370 9.35 -8.71 3.31
CA PRO A 370 9.31 -9.46 4.57
C PRO A 370 8.10 -10.40 4.62
N ILE A 371 8.28 -11.63 5.12
CA ILE A 371 7.20 -12.63 5.30
C ILE A 371 7.06 -13.09 6.74
#